data_AF-A0A0G1V1X8-F1
#
_entry.id   AF-A0A0G1V1X8-F1
#
_cell.length_a   1.000
_cell.length_b   1.000
_cell.length_c   1.000
_cell.angle_alpha   90.00
_cell.angle_beta   90.00
_cell.angle_gamma   90.00
#
_symmetry.space_group_name_H-M   'P 1'
#
loop_
_entity.id
_entity.type
_entity.pdbx_description
1 polymer ?
#
loop_
_entity_poly.entity_id
_entity_poly.type
_entity_poly.pdbx_seq_one_letter_code
_entity_poly.pdbx_strand_id
1 'polypeptide(L)'
;MQKGQALAVVLLILGVVLVVGLSIASRSVTEVNVSSTQEESARALEAAETGIERVFGGVIAGSGGTGNLASSNASYTVSNTSLGAGSVYEVPFKLEEGEVATVGLTGYSSTGVKVCWGKGGGQQPAVEVILYYTVSGQTKLGRGGYDSASPTRSGFLSAGAGGCGTLNYDFSRDVLWSDLGMEASGMPQIFRIRPIYNGQAVNLAVLAMGSGSLPAQATDVVSTGQSGTSAQRLHATVANWDVPAMFDSALFSGGGGGLTQ
;
A
#
# COMPACT_ATOMS: atom_id res chain seq x y z
N MET A 1 18.20 -3.14 83.33
CA MET A 1 18.12 -3.54 81.90
C MET A 1 17.94 -2.37 80.93
N GLN A 2 18.21 -1.11 81.30
CA GLN A 2 17.81 0.06 80.49
C GLN A 2 18.91 0.65 79.57
N LYS A 3 20.20 0.37 79.79
CA LYS A 3 21.28 0.96 78.97
C LYS A 3 21.57 0.25 77.64
N GLY A 4 21.22 -1.04 77.51
CA GLY A 4 21.38 -1.80 76.25
C GLY A 4 20.21 -1.64 75.26
N GLN A 5 19.00 -1.41 75.77
CA GLN A 5 17.80 -1.20 74.95
C GLN A 5 17.81 0.15 74.23
N ALA A 6 18.37 1.19 74.83
CA ALA A 6 18.51 2.50 74.20
C ALA A 6 19.36 2.46 72.93
N LEU A 7 20.47 1.72 72.94
CA LEU A 7 21.36 1.57 71.79
C LEU A 7 20.68 0.79 70.64
N ALA A 8 19.91 -0.25 70.98
CA ALA A 8 19.14 -1.01 69.99
C ALA A 8 18.05 -0.16 69.32
N VAL A 9 17.34 0.68 70.09
CA VAL A 9 16.31 1.59 69.55
C VAL A 9 16.93 2.65 68.64
N VAL A 10 18.06 3.24 69.04
CA VAL A 10 18.77 4.23 68.20
C VAL A 10 19.24 3.60 66.89
N LEU A 11 19.86 2.41 66.93
CA LEU A 11 20.28 1.70 65.73
C LEU A 11 19.10 1.33 64.82
N LEU A 12 17.98 0.92 65.40
CA LEU A 12 16.77 0.60 64.65
C LEU A 12 16.21 1.85 63.95
N ILE A 13 16.14 2.98 64.64
CA ILE A 13 15.72 4.27 64.05
C ILE A 13 16.67 4.68 62.91
N LEU A 14 17.98 4.55 63.11
CA LEU A 14 19.00 4.91 62.11
C LEU A 14 18.89 4.04 60.86
N GLY A 15 18.62 2.74 61.04
CA GLY A 15 18.35 1.81 59.94
C GLY A 15 17.10 2.18 59.15
N VAL A 16 16.00 2.51 59.84
CA VAL A 16 14.74 2.93 59.19
C VAL A 16 14.94 4.21 58.39
N VAL A 17 15.63 5.22 58.95
CA VAL A 17 15.92 6.48 58.24
C VAL A 17 16.73 6.24 56.96
N LEU A 18 17.71 5.34 57.01
CA LEU A 18 18.54 5.02 55.85
C LEU A 18 17.76 4.28 54.75
N VAL A 19 16.88 3.34 55.13
CA VAL A 19 15.99 2.64 54.19
C VAL A 19 14.99 3.61 53.54
N VAL A 20 14.40 4.53 54.33
CA VAL A 20 13.47 5.54 53.80
C VAL A 20 14.21 6.51 52.86
N GLY A 21 15.39 6.98 53.24
CA GLY A 21 16.21 7.86 52.40
C GLY A 21 16.59 7.20 51.06
N LEU A 22 17.00 5.93 51.10
CA LEU A 22 17.35 5.18 49.89
C LEU A 22 16.11 4.90 49.01
N SER A 23 14.95 4.66 49.62
CA SER A 23 13.69 4.44 48.90
C SER A 23 13.25 5.70 48.13
N ILE A 24 13.34 6.88 48.76
CA ILE A 24 13.01 8.15 48.10
C ILE A 24 14.00 8.42 46.95
N ALA A 25 15.31 8.27 47.19
CA ALA A 25 16.33 8.46 46.16
C ALA A 25 16.14 7.51 44.96
N SER A 26 15.84 6.23 45.22
CA SER A 26 15.57 5.23 44.18
C SER A 26 14.32 5.57 43.36
N ARG A 27 13.25 6.02 44.03
CA ARG A 27 12.02 6.47 43.36
C ARG A 27 12.28 7.69 42.48
N SER A 28 13.03 8.69 42.97
CA SER A 28 13.37 9.88 42.18
C SER A 28 14.22 9.56 40.95
N VAL A 29 15.24 8.69 41.09
CA VAL A 29 16.04 8.25 39.93
C VAL A 29 15.18 7.50 38.91
N THR A 30 14.24 6.67 39.39
CA THR A 30 13.30 5.95 38.53
C THR A 30 12.35 6.90 37.80
N GLU A 31 11.76 7.88 38.50
CA GLU A 31 10.87 8.88 37.90
C GLU A 31 11.59 9.74 36.85
N VAL A 32 12.84 10.16 37.12
CA VAL A 32 13.66 10.91 36.15
C VAL A 32 14.00 10.05 34.92
N ASN A 33 14.38 8.78 35.12
CA ASN A 33 14.65 7.87 34.01
C ASN A 33 13.40 7.59 33.17
N VAL A 34 12.24 7.43 33.80
CA VAL A 34 10.97 7.27 33.10
C VAL A 34 10.61 8.54 32.31
N SER A 35 10.78 9.71 32.91
CA SER A 35 10.54 10.99 32.24
C SER A 35 11.48 11.19 31.04
N SER A 36 12.77 10.89 31.19
CA SER A 36 13.75 11.00 30.10
C SER A 36 13.39 10.05 28.97
N THR A 37 13.10 8.78 29.27
CA THR A 37 12.76 7.79 28.24
C THR A 37 11.45 8.12 27.52
N GLN A 38 10.47 8.72 28.19
CA GLN A 38 9.25 9.24 27.57
C GLN A 38 9.54 10.40 26.62
N GLU A 39 10.36 11.37 27.03
CA GLU A 39 10.77 12.48 26.17
C GLU A 39 11.56 11.98 24.96
N GLU A 40 12.55 11.11 25.17
CA GLU A 40 13.32 10.45 24.13
C GLU A 40 12.42 9.70 23.14
N SER A 41 11.39 9.00 23.65
CA SER A 41 10.44 8.27 22.82
C SER A 41 9.59 9.21 21.96
N ALA A 42 9.16 10.35 22.50
CA ALA A 42 8.41 11.35 21.74
C ALA A 42 9.27 11.95 20.61
N ARG A 43 10.54 12.25 20.88
CA ARG A 43 11.49 12.75 19.87
C ARG A 43 11.83 11.71 18.81
N ALA A 44 11.98 10.44 19.22
CA ALA A 44 12.16 9.33 18.29
C ALA A 44 10.93 9.17 17.36
N LEU A 45 9.70 9.36 17.87
CA LEU A 45 8.50 9.33 17.05
C LEU A 45 8.47 10.50 16.05
N GLU A 46 8.73 11.73 16.51
CA GLU A 46 8.81 12.92 15.64
C GLU A 46 9.82 12.73 14.49
N ALA A 47 10.98 12.14 14.80
CA ALA A 47 11.98 11.81 13.79
C ALA A 47 11.47 10.75 12.80
N ALA A 48 10.79 9.70 13.29
CA ALA A 48 10.20 8.67 12.43
C ALA A 48 9.14 9.27 11.48
N GLU A 49 8.24 10.12 12.00
CA GLU A 49 7.21 10.83 11.23
C GLU A 49 7.86 11.73 10.18
N THR A 50 8.87 12.52 10.56
CA THR A 50 9.62 13.36 9.63
C THR A 50 10.27 12.54 8.50
N GLY A 51 10.79 11.35 8.82
CA GLY A 51 11.35 10.45 7.81
C GLY A 51 10.30 10.01 6.78
N ILE A 52 9.10 9.65 7.23
CA ILE A 52 7.97 9.29 6.34
C ILE A 52 7.55 10.48 5.48
N GLU A 53 7.34 11.64 6.11
CA GLU A 53 6.92 12.85 5.40
C GLU A 53 7.94 13.29 4.34
N ARG A 54 9.25 13.10 4.59
CA ARG A 54 10.29 13.39 3.60
C ARG A 54 10.29 12.42 2.43
N VAL A 55 9.88 11.16 2.62
CA VAL A 55 9.68 10.23 1.50
C VAL A 55 8.48 10.64 0.67
N PHE A 56 7.33 10.88 1.31
CA PHE A 56 6.12 11.27 0.59
C PHE A 56 6.19 12.67 -0.03
N GLY A 57 6.96 13.58 0.57
CA GLY A 57 7.28 14.89 0.02
C GLY A 57 8.34 14.88 -1.10
N GLY A 58 8.84 13.70 -1.50
CA GLY A 58 9.80 13.55 -2.60
C GLY A 58 11.23 14.02 -2.28
N VAL A 59 11.54 14.30 -1.02
CA VAL A 59 12.89 14.70 -0.57
C VAL A 59 13.82 13.48 -0.48
N ILE A 60 13.29 12.34 -0.03
CA ILE A 60 13.99 11.05 -0.01
C ILE A 60 13.38 10.18 -1.12
N ALA A 61 14.17 9.94 -2.17
CA ALA A 61 13.80 9.07 -3.28
C ALA A 61 14.62 7.76 -3.28
N GLY A 62 14.16 6.75 -4.03
CA GLY A 62 14.85 5.46 -4.12
C GLY A 62 14.55 4.53 -2.95
N SER A 63 15.51 3.67 -2.58
CA SER A 63 15.32 2.57 -1.62
C SER A 63 15.33 2.98 -0.15
N GLY A 64 15.51 4.25 0.17
CA GLY A 64 15.55 4.75 1.54
C GLY A 64 16.55 5.87 1.77
N GLY A 65 16.69 6.28 3.01
CA GLY A 65 17.61 7.36 3.39
C GLY A 65 17.70 7.53 4.90
N THR A 66 18.63 8.36 5.35
CA THR A 66 18.80 8.72 6.75
C THR A 66 18.80 10.24 6.91
N GLY A 67 18.53 10.72 8.13
CA GLY A 67 18.65 12.13 8.43
C GLY A 67 18.60 12.42 9.93
N ASN A 68 18.98 13.65 10.29
CA ASN A 68 19.02 14.11 11.66
C ASN A 68 18.11 15.33 11.84
N LEU A 69 17.46 15.42 13.00
CA LEU A 69 16.73 16.58 13.48
C LEU A 69 17.57 17.24 14.58
N ALA A 70 18.33 18.27 14.21
CA ALA A 70 19.21 18.97 15.14
C ALA A 70 18.45 19.64 16.30
N SER A 71 17.20 20.04 16.08
CA SER A 71 16.33 20.65 17.08
C SER A 71 15.88 19.69 18.19
N SER A 72 15.78 18.39 17.90
CA SER A 72 15.32 17.36 18.85
C SER A 72 16.40 16.34 19.20
N ASN A 73 17.65 16.54 18.74
CA ASN A 73 18.75 15.58 18.91
C ASN A 73 18.31 14.14 18.59
N ALA A 74 17.59 13.98 17.49
CA ALA A 74 17.03 12.73 17.04
C ALA A 74 17.47 12.46 15.60
N SER A 75 17.45 11.20 15.19
CA SER A 75 17.76 10.76 13.83
C SER A 75 16.67 9.84 13.32
N TYR A 76 16.59 9.66 12.00
CA TYR A 76 15.71 8.69 11.39
C TYR A 76 16.44 7.91 10.30
N THR A 77 15.98 6.69 10.09
CA THR A 77 16.37 5.80 8.99
C THR A 77 15.11 5.31 8.31
N VAL A 78 15.00 5.53 7.00
CA VAL A 78 13.86 5.14 6.18
C VAL A 78 14.29 4.08 5.18
N SER A 79 13.46 3.08 4.96
CA SER A 79 13.58 2.12 3.88
C SER A 79 12.29 2.09 3.06
N ASN A 80 12.44 2.16 1.74
CA ASN A 80 11.35 2.14 0.77
C ASN A 80 11.42 0.86 -0.05
N THR A 81 10.31 0.18 -0.19
CA THR A 81 10.18 -1.01 -1.04
C THR A 81 9.00 -0.84 -1.98
N SER A 82 9.23 -1.06 -3.28
CA SER A 82 8.18 -1.07 -4.28
C SER A 82 7.37 -2.37 -4.18
N LEU A 83 6.06 -2.26 -4.08
CA LEU A 83 5.14 -3.40 -4.11
C LEU A 83 4.50 -3.53 -5.49
N GLY A 84 4.34 -4.76 -5.96
CA GLY A 84 3.66 -5.05 -7.23
C GLY A 84 4.43 -4.67 -8.50
N ALA A 85 5.71 -4.30 -8.39
CA ALA A 85 6.61 -4.18 -9.53
C ALA A 85 7.09 -5.56 -10.00
N GLY A 86 7.28 -5.73 -11.31
CA GLY A 86 7.82 -6.97 -11.88
C GLY A 86 6.91 -7.61 -12.92
N SER A 87 7.10 -8.90 -13.18
CA SER A 87 6.32 -9.62 -14.21
C SER A 87 4.91 -10.01 -13.77
N VAL A 88 4.64 -10.01 -12.46
CA VAL A 88 3.39 -10.50 -11.88
C VAL A 88 2.96 -9.58 -10.74
N TYR A 89 1.70 -9.15 -10.76
CA TYR A 89 1.04 -8.46 -9.66
C TYR A 89 -0.25 -9.21 -9.29
N GLU A 90 -0.26 -9.86 -8.12
CA GLU A 90 -1.50 -10.37 -7.53
C GLU A 90 -2.13 -9.26 -6.68
N VAL A 91 -3.40 -8.97 -6.93
CA VAL A 91 -4.15 -7.98 -6.15
C VAL A 91 -4.26 -8.50 -4.70
N PRO A 92 -3.88 -7.72 -3.68
CA PRO A 92 -3.73 -8.23 -2.31
C PRO A 92 -5.06 -8.46 -1.59
N PHE A 93 -6.17 -8.02 -2.17
CA PHE A 93 -7.53 -8.20 -1.66
C PHE A 93 -8.41 -8.95 -2.67
N LYS A 94 -9.50 -9.52 -2.18
CA LYS A 94 -10.54 -10.11 -3.01
C LYS A 94 -11.55 -9.03 -3.40
N LEU A 95 -12.16 -9.19 -4.55
CA LEU A 95 -13.12 -8.25 -5.11
C LEU A 95 -14.50 -8.87 -5.20
N GLU A 96 -15.49 -8.21 -4.62
CA GLU A 96 -16.91 -8.49 -4.86
C GLU A 96 -17.35 -8.01 -6.24
N GLU A 97 -18.55 -8.41 -6.65
CA GLU A 97 -19.11 -8.02 -7.95
C GLU A 97 -19.23 -6.50 -8.03
N GLY A 98 -18.68 -5.90 -9.09
CA GLY A 98 -18.71 -4.46 -9.32
C GLY A 98 -17.57 -3.66 -8.67
N GLU A 99 -16.83 -4.26 -7.72
CA GLU A 99 -15.62 -3.65 -7.18
C GLU A 99 -14.52 -3.56 -8.24
N VAL A 100 -13.56 -2.65 -8.07
CA VAL A 100 -12.54 -2.37 -9.08
C VAL A 100 -11.15 -2.50 -8.48
N ALA A 101 -10.30 -3.30 -9.13
CA ALA A 101 -8.86 -3.21 -8.94
C ALA A 101 -8.24 -2.30 -10.00
N THR A 102 -7.27 -1.50 -9.55
CA THR A 102 -6.56 -0.56 -10.40
C THR A 102 -5.08 -0.92 -10.44
N VAL A 103 -4.52 -0.94 -11.66
CA VAL A 103 -3.12 -1.20 -11.94
C VAL A 103 -2.53 0.02 -12.64
N GLY A 104 -1.52 0.62 -12.04
CA GLY A 104 -0.73 1.70 -12.63
C GLY A 104 0.17 1.16 -13.73
N LEU A 105 0.10 1.79 -14.91
CA LEU A 105 0.85 1.42 -16.11
C LEU A 105 1.72 2.56 -16.64
N THR A 106 1.84 3.69 -15.94
CA THR A 106 2.73 4.79 -16.35
C THR A 106 4.17 4.27 -16.50
N GLY A 107 4.73 4.41 -17.70
CA GLY A 107 6.06 3.89 -18.06
C GLY A 107 6.10 2.41 -18.48
N TYR A 108 4.95 1.72 -18.50
CA TYR A 108 4.85 0.36 -19.04
C TYR A 108 4.91 0.38 -20.57
N SER A 109 5.85 -0.40 -21.13
CA SER A 109 6.20 -0.34 -22.57
C SER A 109 5.72 -1.54 -23.39
N SER A 110 5.10 -2.54 -22.77
CA SER A 110 4.58 -3.71 -23.51
C SER A 110 3.26 -3.37 -24.21
N THR A 111 2.82 -4.26 -25.11
CA THR A 111 1.62 -4.08 -25.97
C THR A 111 0.33 -4.54 -25.32
N GLY A 112 0.38 -5.04 -24.09
CA GLY A 112 -0.77 -5.56 -23.37
C GLY A 112 -0.38 -6.08 -21.99
N VAL A 113 -1.39 -6.59 -21.29
CA VAL A 113 -1.24 -7.36 -20.06
C VAL A 113 -2.04 -8.64 -20.17
N LYS A 114 -1.63 -9.67 -19.43
CA LYS A 114 -2.47 -10.84 -19.20
C LYS A 114 -3.25 -10.64 -17.91
N VAL A 115 -4.55 -10.71 -17.98
CA VAL A 115 -5.46 -10.64 -16.83
C VAL A 115 -5.84 -12.04 -16.40
N CYS A 116 -5.84 -12.29 -15.10
CA CYS A 116 -6.04 -13.57 -14.47
C CYS A 116 -7.08 -13.47 -13.37
N TRP A 117 -8.06 -14.37 -13.35
CA TRP A 117 -9.18 -14.30 -12.41
C TRP A 117 -9.81 -15.66 -12.10
N GLY A 118 -10.65 -15.69 -11.07
CA GLY A 118 -11.28 -16.93 -10.61
C GLY A 118 -10.30 -17.86 -9.91
N LYS A 119 -9.55 -17.39 -8.91
CA LYS A 119 -8.71 -18.27 -8.08
C LYS A 119 -9.59 -19.08 -7.14
N GLY A 120 -9.43 -20.40 -7.13
CA GLY A 120 -10.05 -21.28 -6.12
C GLY A 120 -11.25 -22.12 -6.58
N GLY A 121 -11.62 -22.09 -7.86
CA GLY A 121 -12.67 -22.98 -8.40
C GLY A 121 -14.10 -22.57 -8.05
N GLY A 122 -15.06 -23.13 -8.79
CA GLY A 122 -16.48 -23.15 -8.39
C GLY A 122 -17.30 -21.90 -8.75
N GLN A 123 -16.72 -20.92 -9.43
CA GLN A 123 -17.43 -19.77 -9.98
C GLN A 123 -16.98 -19.49 -11.41
N GLN A 124 -17.85 -18.88 -12.21
CA GLN A 124 -17.54 -18.49 -13.59
C GLN A 124 -17.72 -16.98 -13.80
N PRO A 125 -16.94 -16.16 -13.08
CA PRO A 125 -17.00 -14.72 -13.24
C PRO A 125 -16.45 -14.28 -14.60
N ALA A 126 -16.99 -13.19 -15.11
CA ALA A 126 -16.43 -12.45 -16.23
C ALA A 126 -15.71 -11.20 -15.69
N VAL A 127 -14.95 -10.53 -16.55
CA VAL A 127 -14.25 -9.29 -16.19
C VAL A 127 -14.53 -8.21 -17.21
N GLU A 128 -14.84 -7.00 -16.74
CA GLU A 128 -14.76 -5.77 -17.52
C GLU A 128 -13.40 -5.14 -17.26
N VAL A 129 -12.76 -4.64 -18.31
CA VAL A 129 -11.51 -3.90 -18.21
C VAL A 129 -11.64 -2.53 -18.84
N ILE A 130 -10.94 -1.55 -18.26
CA ILE A 130 -10.86 -0.18 -18.77
C ILE A 130 -9.38 0.20 -18.80
N LEU A 131 -8.89 0.59 -19.98
CA LEU A 131 -7.57 1.17 -20.14
C LEU A 131 -7.70 2.67 -20.33
N TYR A 132 -7.08 3.44 -19.44
CA TYR A 132 -6.81 4.86 -19.64
C TYR A 132 -5.41 5.02 -20.22
N TYR A 133 -5.31 5.73 -21.34
CA TYR A 133 -4.06 5.94 -22.05
C TYR A 133 -3.99 7.36 -22.60
N THR A 134 -2.79 7.84 -22.89
CA THR A 134 -2.58 9.19 -23.45
C THR A 134 -2.07 9.10 -24.89
N VAL A 135 -2.63 9.93 -25.77
CA VAL A 135 -2.14 10.12 -27.15
C VAL A 135 -1.99 11.60 -27.39
N SER A 136 -0.79 12.06 -27.75
CA SER A 136 -0.51 13.49 -28.00
C SER A 136 -0.97 14.41 -26.85
N GLY A 137 -0.80 13.96 -25.60
CA GLY A 137 -1.19 14.71 -24.40
C GLY A 137 -2.69 14.67 -24.05
N GLN A 138 -3.52 13.97 -24.83
CA GLN A 138 -4.95 13.79 -24.55
C GLN A 138 -5.21 12.42 -23.92
N THR A 139 -5.96 12.38 -22.82
CA THR A 139 -6.39 11.13 -22.18
C THR A 139 -7.58 10.55 -22.95
N LYS A 140 -7.44 9.30 -23.39
CA LYS A 140 -8.49 8.50 -24.00
C LYS A 140 -8.73 7.26 -23.14
N LEU A 141 -9.87 6.59 -23.35
CA LEU A 141 -10.18 5.33 -22.71
C LEU A 141 -10.58 4.27 -23.73
N GLY A 142 -10.26 3.02 -23.41
CA GLY A 142 -10.69 1.83 -24.12
C GLY A 142 -11.34 0.86 -23.15
N ARG A 143 -12.37 0.13 -23.59
CA ARG A 143 -13.08 -0.85 -22.75
C ARG A 143 -13.22 -2.19 -23.45
N GLY A 144 -13.19 -3.25 -22.65
CA GLY A 144 -13.42 -4.61 -23.12
C GLY A 144 -14.05 -5.47 -22.04
N GLY A 145 -14.84 -6.47 -22.44
CA GLY A 145 -15.39 -7.48 -21.56
C GLY A 145 -14.88 -8.86 -21.96
N TYR A 146 -14.48 -9.68 -20.98
CA TYR A 146 -14.00 -11.04 -21.22
C TYR A 146 -14.71 -12.06 -20.32
N ASP A 147 -15.17 -13.15 -20.92
CA ASP A 147 -15.92 -14.20 -20.24
C ASP A 147 -15.55 -15.58 -20.80
N SER A 148 -15.35 -16.56 -19.92
CA SER A 148 -15.13 -17.95 -20.32
C SER A 148 -16.42 -18.65 -20.76
N ALA A 149 -17.59 -18.12 -20.40
CA ALA A 149 -18.88 -18.60 -20.88
C ALA A 149 -19.27 -17.99 -22.25
N SER A 150 -18.48 -17.07 -22.81
CA SER A 150 -18.75 -16.52 -24.16
C SER A 150 -18.77 -17.65 -25.21
N PRO A 151 -19.77 -17.71 -26.10
CA PRO A 151 -20.72 -16.64 -26.45
C PRO A 151 -22.07 -16.70 -25.72
N THR A 152 -22.25 -17.52 -24.68
CA THR A 152 -23.55 -17.64 -23.99
C THR A 152 -24.02 -16.34 -23.34
N ARG A 153 -23.08 -15.47 -22.95
CA ARG A 153 -23.32 -14.09 -22.51
C ARG A 153 -22.89 -13.13 -23.63
N SER A 154 -23.83 -12.35 -24.16
CA SER A 154 -23.56 -11.39 -25.24
C SER A 154 -22.74 -10.19 -24.74
N GLY A 155 -21.96 -9.58 -25.62
CA GLY A 155 -21.12 -8.41 -25.28
C GLY A 155 -19.74 -8.73 -24.69
N PHE A 156 -19.40 -10.03 -24.52
CA PHE A 156 -18.10 -10.47 -24.02
C PHE A 156 -17.28 -11.20 -25.09
N LEU A 157 -15.98 -10.90 -25.12
CA LEU A 157 -14.99 -11.71 -25.83
C LEU A 157 -14.66 -12.96 -25.01
N SER A 158 -14.23 -14.03 -25.68
CA SER A 158 -13.90 -15.29 -25.00
C SER A 158 -12.66 -15.16 -24.11
N ALA A 159 -12.71 -15.73 -22.91
CA ALA A 159 -11.54 -15.94 -22.06
C ALA A 159 -10.96 -17.35 -22.23
N GLY A 160 -9.66 -17.49 -22.05
CA GLY A 160 -9.00 -18.80 -21.97
C GLY A 160 -9.18 -19.44 -20.60
N ALA A 161 -9.02 -20.76 -20.54
CA ALA A 161 -8.93 -21.50 -19.29
C ALA A 161 -7.47 -21.57 -18.82
N GLY A 162 -7.23 -21.34 -17.52
CA GLY A 162 -5.90 -21.34 -16.93
C GLY A 162 -4.96 -20.29 -17.54
N GLY A 163 -3.64 -20.55 -17.52
CA GLY A 163 -2.66 -19.79 -18.29
C GLY A 163 -2.02 -18.59 -17.58
N CYS A 164 -2.08 -18.53 -16.26
CA CYS A 164 -1.55 -17.44 -15.42
C CYS A 164 -0.14 -17.68 -14.88
N GLY A 165 0.76 -18.17 -15.73
CA GLY A 165 2.11 -18.54 -15.30
C GLY A 165 2.08 -19.66 -14.25
N THR A 166 2.75 -19.47 -13.12
CA THR A 166 2.74 -20.41 -11.98
C THR A 166 1.54 -20.20 -11.05
N LEU A 167 0.67 -19.23 -11.33
CA LEU A 167 -0.48 -18.92 -10.50
C LEU A 167 -1.67 -19.80 -10.87
N ASN A 168 -2.37 -20.30 -9.85
CA ASN A 168 -3.52 -21.19 -10.01
C ASN A 168 -4.83 -20.41 -10.17
N TYR A 169 -5.04 -19.77 -11.32
CA TYR A 169 -6.28 -19.08 -11.69
C TYR A 169 -7.04 -19.87 -12.75
N ASP A 170 -8.37 -19.90 -12.65
CA ASP A 170 -9.22 -20.69 -13.56
C ASP A 170 -9.33 -20.07 -14.96
N PHE A 171 -9.22 -18.75 -15.07
CA PHE A 171 -9.40 -18.01 -16.31
C PHE A 171 -8.30 -16.99 -16.56
N SER A 172 -7.97 -16.80 -17.83
CA SER A 172 -7.08 -15.71 -18.25
C SER A 172 -7.40 -15.15 -19.62
N ARG A 173 -6.89 -13.95 -19.87
CA ARG A 173 -6.94 -13.34 -21.20
C ARG A 173 -5.74 -12.42 -21.42
N ASP A 174 -5.13 -12.55 -22.59
CA ASP A 174 -4.22 -11.52 -23.10
C ASP A 174 -5.05 -10.35 -23.62
N VAL A 175 -4.93 -9.21 -22.94
CA VAL A 175 -5.60 -7.97 -23.27
C VAL A 175 -4.58 -7.09 -23.97
N LEU A 176 -4.65 -7.06 -25.31
CA LEU A 176 -3.82 -6.20 -26.12
C LEU A 176 -4.40 -4.78 -26.11
N TRP A 177 -3.53 -3.78 -26.06
CA TRP A 177 -3.96 -2.38 -26.08
C TRP A 177 -4.67 -2.01 -27.39
N SER A 178 -4.27 -2.63 -28.50
CA SER A 178 -4.94 -2.49 -29.80
C SER A 178 -6.39 -2.94 -29.76
N ASP A 179 -6.70 -3.99 -28.99
CA ASP A 179 -8.07 -4.51 -28.86
C ASP A 179 -8.97 -3.54 -28.09
N LEU A 180 -8.36 -2.69 -27.25
CA LEU A 180 -9.02 -1.60 -26.54
C LEU A 180 -8.98 -0.27 -27.33
N GLY A 181 -8.54 -0.30 -28.59
CA GLY A 181 -8.49 0.87 -29.47
C GLY A 181 -7.32 1.83 -29.20
N MET A 182 -6.31 1.42 -28.43
CA MET A 182 -5.11 2.23 -28.23
C MET A 182 -4.27 2.27 -29.51
N GLU A 183 -3.99 3.48 -29.99
CA GLU A 183 -3.11 3.74 -31.13
C GLU A 183 -1.64 3.41 -30.78
N ALA A 184 -0.79 3.18 -31.79
CA ALA A 184 0.62 2.81 -31.58
C ALA A 184 1.46 3.88 -30.84
N SER A 185 1.06 5.16 -30.92
CA SER A 185 1.67 6.26 -30.18
C SER A 185 1.08 6.44 -28.77
N GLY A 186 0.12 5.61 -28.38
CA GLY A 186 -0.53 5.66 -27.09
C GLY A 186 0.38 5.17 -25.95
N MET A 187 0.33 5.88 -24.83
CA MET A 187 1.05 5.50 -23.61
C MET A 187 0.04 5.08 -22.53
N PRO A 188 0.04 3.81 -22.10
CA PRO A 188 -0.88 3.34 -21.07
C PRO A 188 -0.60 4.06 -19.74
N GLN A 189 -1.64 4.40 -19.00
CA GLN A 189 -1.53 5.10 -17.70
C GLN A 189 -2.13 4.28 -16.57
N ILE A 190 -3.39 3.88 -16.72
CA ILE A 190 -4.15 3.18 -15.68
C ILE A 190 -4.94 2.05 -16.33
N PHE A 191 -4.92 0.88 -15.73
CA PHE A 191 -5.71 -0.27 -16.15
C PHE A 191 -6.59 -0.73 -15.01
N ARG A 192 -7.90 -0.69 -15.22
CA ARG A 192 -8.91 -1.06 -14.23
C ARG A 192 -9.54 -2.37 -14.61
N ILE A 193 -9.79 -3.22 -13.61
CA ILE A 193 -10.42 -4.52 -13.78
C ILE A 193 -11.55 -4.63 -12.78
N ARG A 194 -12.73 -4.96 -13.28
CA ARG A 194 -13.95 -5.17 -12.50
C ARG A 194 -14.44 -6.59 -12.75
N PRO A 195 -14.45 -7.48 -11.73
CA PRO A 195 -15.15 -8.74 -11.86
C PRO A 195 -16.66 -8.51 -11.84
N ILE A 196 -17.35 -9.32 -12.63
CA ILE A 196 -18.79 -9.34 -12.76
C ILE A 196 -19.27 -10.79 -12.78
N TYR A 197 -20.51 -11.04 -12.40
CA TYR A 197 -21.08 -12.38 -12.27
C TYR A 197 -20.32 -13.30 -11.29
N ASN A 198 -19.59 -12.74 -10.33
CA ASN A 198 -19.03 -13.49 -9.20
C ASN A 198 -20.02 -13.51 -8.04
N GLY A 199 -20.46 -14.71 -7.64
CA GLY A 199 -21.35 -14.85 -6.48
C GLY A 199 -20.65 -14.66 -5.12
N GLN A 200 -19.33 -14.57 -5.09
CA GLN A 200 -18.48 -14.35 -3.90
C GLN A 200 -17.25 -13.53 -4.31
N ALA A 201 -16.52 -12.97 -3.34
CA ALA A 201 -15.33 -12.19 -3.63
C ALA A 201 -14.22 -13.05 -4.30
N VAL A 202 -13.66 -12.57 -5.42
CA VAL A 202 -12.65 -13.29 -6.23
C VAL A 202 -11.29 -12.60 -6.19
N ASN A 203 -10.22 -13.39 -6.33
CA ASN A 203 -8.88 -12.83 -6.53
C ASN A 203 -8.64 -12.48 -8.01
N LEU A 204 -7.78 -11.49 -8.23
CA LEU A 204 -7.28 -11.09 -9.55
C LEU A 204 -5.75 -11.03 -9.55
N ALA A 205 -5.18 -11.28 -10.72
CA ALA A 205 -3.78 -11.01 -11.00
C ALA A 205 -3.59 -10.40 -12.38
N VAL A 206 -2.52 -9.62 -12.53
CA VAL A 206 -2.07 -9.05 -13.79
C VAL A 206 -0.64 -9.46 -14.03
N LEU A 207 -0.37 -10.00 -15.21
CA LEU A 207 0.97 -10.37 -15.63
C LEU A 207 1.41 -9.46 -16.77
N ALA A 208 2.67 -9.02 -16.71
CA ALA A 208 3.30 -8.34 -17.82
C ALA A 208 3.40 -9.27 -19.03
N MET A 209 3.17 -8.73 -20.23
CA MET A 209 3.35 -9.48 -21.47
C MET A 209 4.80 -9.41 -21.95
N GLY A 210 5.30 -10.53 -22.48
CA GLY A 210 6.67 -10.65 -22.99
C GLY A 210 7.70 -10.48 -21.89
N SER A 211 8.75 -9.71 -22.17
CA SER A 211 9.78 -9.34 -21.19
C SER A 211 9.48 -8.04 -20.45
N GLY A 212 8.22 -7.57 -20.49
CA GLY A 212 7.80 -6.36 -19.79
C GLY A 212 7.85 -6.51 -18.28
N SER A 213 7.92 -5.38 -17.58
CA SER A 213 7.76 -5.32 -16.12
C SER A 213 6.68 -4.30 -15.80
N LEU A 214 5.69 -4.70 -15.02
CA LEU A 214 4.72 -3.79 -14.44
C LEU A 214 5.46 -2.77 -13.56
N PRO A 215 5.04 -1.48 -13.59
CA PRO A 215 5.48 -0.48 -12.64
C PRO A 215 5.13 -0.89 -11.20
N ALA A 216 5.78 -0.26 -10.22
CA ALA A 216 5.36 -0.38 -8.82
C ALA A 216 3.91 0.07 -8.66
N GLN A 217 3.11 -0.70 -7.92
CA GLN A 217 1.69 -0.46 -7.67
C GLN A 217 1.45 0.27 -6.34
N ALA A 218 2.39 0.11 -5.41
CA ALA A 218 2.45 0.86 -4.18
C ALA A 218 3.91 1.03 -3.74
N THR A 219 4.16 2.04 -2.90
CA THR A 219 5.41 2.20 -2.18
C THR A 219 5.16 1.89 -0.72
N ASP A 220 5.89 0.92 -0.20
CA ASP A 220 5.89 0.59 1.22
C ASP A 220 7.06 1.29 1.89
N VAL A 221 6.77 2.03 2.95
CA VAL A 221 7.73 2.90 3.63
C VAL A 221 7.78 2.52 5.09
N VAL A 222 9.00 2.27 5.55
CA VAL A 222 9.30 2.00 6.95
C VAL A 222 10.27 3.07 7.43
N SER A 223 9.90 3.80 8.46
CA SER A 223 10.77 4.80 9.10
C SER A 223 11.03 4.44 10.55
N THR A 224 12.29 4.42 10.95
CA THR A 224 12.70 4.22 12.33
C THR A 224 13.40 5.48 12.82
N GLY A 225 12.80 6.15 13.79
CA GLY A 225 13.39 7.29 14.47
C GLY A 225 14.08 6.86 15.76
N GLN A 226 15.16 7.55 16.12
CA GLN A 226 15.99 7.27 17.27
C GLN A 226 16.36 8.55 18.00
N SER A 227 16.22 8.55 19.32
CA SER A 227 16.71 9.60 20.22
C SER A 227 17.27 8.91 21.45
N GLY A 228 18.48 9.25 21.88
CA GLY A 228 19.17 8.56 22.98
C GLY A 228 19.19 7.04 22.81
N THR A 229 18.57 6.32 23.75
CA THR A 229 18.40 4.85 23.71
C THR A 229 17.03 4.40 23.21
N SER A 230 16.11 5.33 22.96
CA SER A 230 14.76 5.03 22.50
C SER A 230 14.68 5.02 20.98
N ALA A 231 13.96 4.03 20.43
CA ALA A 231 13.68 3.93 19.01
C ALA A 231 12.19 3.70 18.78
N GLN A 232 11.63 4.38 17.78
CA GLN A 232 10.23 4.25 17.36
C GLN A 232 10.18 3.91 15.88
N ARG A 233 9.31 2.99 15.49
CA ARG A 233 9.19 2.52 14.12
C ARG A 233 7.77 2.71 13.60
N LEU A 234 7.67 3.33 12.44
CA LEU A 234 6.43 3.55 11.71
C LEU A 234 6.46 2.83 10.37
N HIS A 235 5.28 2.44 9.92
CA HIS A 235 5.06 1.73 8.67
C HIS A 235 3.86 2.36 7.96
N ALA A 236 4.05 2.72 6.70
CA ALA A 236 3.03 3.32 5.87
C ALA A 236 3.15 2.80 4.44
N THR A 237 2.04 2.37 3.87
CA THR A 237 1.96 1.94 2.47
C THR A 237 1.13 2.95 1.70
N VAL A 238 1.68 3.47 0.60
CA VAL A 238 0.97 4.39 -0.30
C VAL A 238 0.78 3.70 -1.64
N ALA A 239 -0.47 3.41 -1.98
CA ALA A 239 -0.84 2.93 -3.30
C ALA A 239 -0.74 4.05 -4.34
N ASN A 240 -0.57 3.68 -5.61
CA ASN A 240 -0.66 4.63 -6.71
C ASN A 240 -2.01 5.35 -6.73
N TRP A 241 -2.03 6.55 -7.30
CA TRP A 241 -3.24 7.32 -7.50
C TRP A 241 -4.30 6.50 -8.25
N ASP A 242 -5.48 6.41 -7.66
CA ASP A 242 -6.66 5.79 -8.28
C ASP A 242 -7.81 6.80 -8.32
N VAL A 243 -8.59 6.75 -9.39
CA VAL A 243 -9.80 7.56 -9.55
C VAL A 243 -10.97 6.77 -8.94
N PRO A 244 -11.81 7.36 -8.08
CA PRO A 244 -12.95 6.65 -7.51
C PRO A 244 -13.80 5.94 -8.57
N ALA A 245 -14.17 4.68 -8.31
CA ALA A 245 -14.91 3.83 -9.27
C ALA A 245 -16.24 4.46 -9.74
N MET A 246 -16.82 5.37 -8.97
CA MET A 246 -18.03 6.12 -9.33
C MET A 246 -17.89 6.99 -10.59
N PHE A 247 -16.66 7.34 -10.99
CA PHE A 247 -16.41 8.11 -12.21
C PHE A 247 -16.36 7.25 -13.47
N ASP A 248 -16.37 5.91 -13.34
CA ASP A 248 -16.40 5.02 -14.50
C ASP A 248 -17.80 4.95 -15.16
N SER A 249 -18.85 5.45 -14.51
CA SER A 249 -20.25 5.33 -14.96
C SER A 249 -20.98 6.67 -15.14
N ALA A 250 -20.24 7.79 -15.25
CA ALA A 250 -20.87 9.08 -15.53
C ALA A 250 -21.40 9.14 -16.98
N LEU A 251 -22.72 9.01 -17.15
CA LEU A 251 -23.41 9.51 -18.33
C LEU A 251 -23.36 11.04 -18.29
N PHE A 252 -22.31 11.63 -18.86
CA PHE A 252 -22.26 13.08 -19.08
C PHE A 252 -23.12 13.41 -20.30
N SER A 253 -24.41 13.71 -20.12
CA SER A 253 -25.15 14.45 -21.15
C SER A 253 -24.77 15.92 -21.02
N GLY A 254 -23.81 16.35 -21.85
CA GLY A 254 -23.63 17.77 -22.12
C GLY A 254 -24.93 18.27 -22.75
N GLY A 255 -25.70 19.06 -22.00
CA GLY A 255 -26.89 19.71 -22.54
C GLY A 255 -26.51 20.63 -23.70
N GLY A 256 -27.12 20.41 -24.87
CA GLY A 256 -27.13 21.37 -25.98
C GLY A 256 -26.81 20.77 -27.35
N GLY A 257 -27.82 20.24 -28.04
CA GLY A 257 -27.73 19.89 -29.46
C GLY A 257 -28.92 19.03 -29.88
N GLY A 258 -29.96 19.68 -30.40
CA GLY A 258 -31.26 19.07 -30.70
C GLY A 258 -31.18 17.81 -31.57
N LEU A 259 -31.92 16.80 -31.16
CA LEU A 259 -32.34 15.69 -32.01
C LEU A 259 -33.28 16.24 -33.08
N THR A 260 -32.84 16.25 -34.33
CA THR A 260 -33.77 16.20 -35.47
C THR A 260 -33.77 14.76 -35.99
N GLN A 261 -34.99 14.24 -36.11
CA GLN A 261 -35.34 12.92 -36.67
C GLN A 261 -34.68 12.64 -38.00
#